data_AF-A0A176YEP3-F1
#
_entry.id   AF-A0A176YEP3-F1
#
_cell.length_a   1.000
_cell.length_b   1.000
_cell.length_c   1.000
_cell.angle_alpha   90.00
_cell.angle_beta   90.00
_cell.angle_gamma   90.00
#
_symmetry.space_group_name_H-M   'P 1'
#
loop_
_entity.id
_entity.type
_entity.pdbx_description
1 polymer ?
#
loop_
_entity_poly.entity_id
_entity_poly.type
_entity_poly.pdbx_seq_one_letter_code
_entity_poly.pdbx_strand_id
1 'polypeptide(L)'
;MRSNYKIAMVLLAGVAIGGLAVEGLHAQAKAPVYYVAEIDVTNPDAYAKEYVPKAQALIKAAGGRFVAIGGAATADGGKVTAFDGDPPKRVVVQVWDSMEKIKAWRANPEYIEHRKLGEKYAKFRSFAVDGVPN
;
A
#
# COMPACT_ATOMS: atom_id res chain seq x y z
N MET A 1 -38.32 -27.56 31.45
CA MET A 1 -38.47 -26.35 30.60
C MET A 1 -37.49 -25.20 30.92
N ARG A 2 -36.63 -25.25 31.95
CA ARG A 2 -35.78 -24.10 32.36
C ARG A 2 -34.41 -23.96 31.65
N SER A 3 -34.00 -24.91 30.82
CA SER A 3 -32.65 -24.93 30.20
C SER A 3 -32.55 -24.11 28.91
N ASN A 4 -33.61 -24.13 28.09
CA ASN A 4 -33.56 -23.60 26.72
C ASN A 4 -33.48 -22.06 26.68
N TYR A 5 -34.03 -21.37 27.68
CA TYR A 5 -33.97 -19.90 27.77
C TYR A 5 -32.57 -19.38 28.11
N LYS A 6 -31.79 -20.12 28.90
CA LYS A 6 -30.41 -19.75 29.24
C LYS A 6 -29.50 -19.82 28.02
N ILE A 7 -29.68 -20.86 27.19
CA ILE A 7 -28.93 -21.03 25.93
C ILE A 7 -29.31 -19.93 24.93
N ALA A 8 -30.60 -19.61 24.80
CA ALA A 8 -31.08 -18.53 23.95
C ALA A 8 -30.52 -17.15 24.38
N MET A 9 -30.47 -16.88 25.69
CA MET A 9 -29.89 -15.63 26.21
C MET A 9 -28.38 -15.51 25.95
N VAL A 10 -27.62 -16.59 26.10
CA VAL A 10 -26.17 -16.58 25.84
C VAL A 10 -25.88 -16.35 24.36
N LEU A 11 -26.65 -16.97 23.46
CA LEU A 11 -26.54 -16.74 22.02
C LEU A 11 -26.87 -15.28 21.66
N LEU A 12 -27.95 -14.71 22.21
CA LEU A 12 -28.33 -13.32 21.97
C LEU A 12 -27.28 -12.33 22.47
N ALA A 13 -26.72 -12.56 23.66
CA ALA A 13 -25.64 -11.72 24.19
C ALA A 13 -24.37 -11.79 23.31
N GLY A 14 -24.01 -12.99 22.83
CA GLY A 14 -22.87 -13.17 21.92
C GLY A 14 -23.04 -12.44 20.58
N VAL A 15 -24.23 -12.49 19.99
CA VAL A 15 -24.53 -11.77 18.73
C VAL A 15 -24.51 -10.26 18.94
N ALA A 16 -25.05 -9.75 20.05
CA ALA A 16 -25.04 -8.31 20.36
C ALA A 16 -23.62 -7.77 20.56
N ILE A 17 -22.78 -8.50 21.33
CA ILE A 17 -21.37 -8.11 21.55
C ILE A 17 -20.57 -8.22 20.24
N GLY A 18 -20.81 -9.27 19.46
CA GLY A 18 -20.19 -9.44 18.14
C GLY A 18 -20.57 -8.32 17.16
N GLY A 19 -21.83 -7.92 17.11
CA GLY A 19 -22.32 -6.84 16.25
C GLY A 19 -21.71 -5.48 16.61
N LEU A 20 -21.71 -5.13 17.89
CA LEU A 20 -21.13 -3.86 18.37
C LEU A 20 -19.61 -3.78 18.14
N ALA A 21 -18.89 -4.89 18.28
CA ALA A 21 -17.47 -4.93 18.00
C ALA A 21 -17.17 -4.67 16.51
N VAL A 22 -17.97 -5.25 15.60
CA VAL A 22 -17.80 -5.07 14.15
C VAL A 22 -18.11 -3.63 13.73
N GLU A 23 -19.20 -3.03 14.24
CA GLU A 23 -19.52 -1.62 13.95
C GLU A 23 -18.46 -0.65 14.50
N GLY A 24 -17.93 -0.90 15.71
CA GLY A 24 -16.85 -0.09 16.29
C GLY A 24 -15.54 -0.15 15.50
N LEU A 25 -15.21 -1.32 14.95
CA LEU A 25 -14.05 -1.52 14.06
C LEU A 25 -14.21 -0.76 12.73
N HIS A 26 -15.42 -0.74 12.17
CA HIS A 26 -15.72 0.04 10.96
C HIS A 26 -15.63 1.56 11.21
N ALA A 27 -16.07 2.04 12.37
CA ALA A 27 -16.05 3.48 12.70
C ALA A 27 -14.64 4.03 13.03
N GLN A 28 -13.65 3.17 13.32
CA GLN A 28 -12.31 3.58 13.77
C GLN A 28 -11.23 3.58 12.68
N ALA A 29 -11.50 3.03 11.50
CA ALA A 29 -10.52 3.00 10.42
C ALA A 29 -10.40 4.38 9.75
N LYS A 30 -9.34 5.14 10.08
CA LYS A 30 -8.94 6.32 9.30
C LYS A 30 -8.80 5.93 7.83
N ALA A 31 -9.26 6.80 6.93
CA ALA A 31 -9.13 6.57 5.50
C ALA A 31 -7.66 6.29 5.14
N PRO A 32 -7.38 5.23 4.35
CA PRO A 32 -6.02 4.87 4.00
C PRO A 32 -5.39 5.95 3.12
N VAL A 33 -4.07 6.01 3.08
CA VAL A 33 -3.34 6.92 2.19
C VAL A 33 -2.66 6.13 1.08
N TYR A 34 -2.88 6.54 -0.16
CA TYR A 34 -2.29 5.91 -1.33
C TYR A 34 -1.05 6.66 -1.78
N TYR A 35 0.08 5.98 -1.87
CA TYR A 35 1.29 6.52 -2.47
C TYR A 35 1.45 5.97 -3.89
N VAL A 36 1.48 6.88 -4.87
CA VAL A 36 1.63 6.57 -6.29
C VAL A 36 3.03 6.99 -6.72
N ALA A 37 3.75 6.07 -7.34
CA ALA A 37 5.04 6.33 -7.97
C ALA A 37 4.99 5.97 -9.45
N GLU A 38 5.11 7.00 -10.29
CA GLU A 38 5.33 6.91 -11.73
C GLU A 38 6.83 6.99 -11.99
N ILE A 39 7.34 6.03 -12.75
CA ILE A 39 8.78 5.81 -12.87
C ILE A 39 9.12 5.64 -14.35
N ASP A 40 9.90 6.59 -14.87
CA ASP A 40 10.47 6.52 -16.21
C ASP A 40 11.82 5.80 -16.11
N VAL A 41 11.78 4.48 -16.35
CA VAL A 41 12.95 3.61 -16.25
C VAL A 41 13.77 3.68 -17.55
N THR A 42 15.06 3.98 -17.42
CA THR A 42 16.01 4.04 -18.53
C THR A 42 16.85 2.76 -18.67
N ASN A 43 17.08 2.04 -17.57
CA ASN A 43 17.76 0.74 -17.56
C ASN A 43 16.96 -0.28 -16.72
N PRO A 44 16.01 -1.03 -17.32
CA PRO A 44 15.13 -1.95 -16.60
C PRO A 44 15.86 -3.06 -15.86
N ASP A 45 16.92 -3.64 -16.43
CA ASP A 45 17.65 -4.75 -15.83
C ASP A 45 18.42 -4.34 -14.58
N ALA A 46 19.22 -3.27 -14.67
CA ALA A 46 19.96 -2.75 -13.51
C ALA A 46 18.99 -2.26 -12.43
N TYR A 47 17.91 -1.59 -12.83
CA TYR A 47 16.87 -1.14 -11.92
C TYR A 47 16.22 -2.32 -11.16
N ALA A 48 15.85 -3.39 -11.88
CA ALA A 48 15.23 -4.57 -11.29
C ALA A 48 16.15 -5.31 -10.32
N LYS A 49 17.46 -5.39 -10.63
CA LYS A 49 18.42 -6.13 -9.82
C LYS A 49 18.92 -5.34 -8.62
N GLU A 50 19.27 -4.07 -8.82
CA GLU A 50 20.01 -3.27 -7.83
C GLU A 50 19.10 -2.39 -6.97
N TYR A 51 17.98 -1.90 -7.52
CA TYR A 51 17.11 -0.97 -6.82
C TYR A 51 15.84 -1.63 -6.25
N VAL A 52 15.11 -2.41 -7.06
CA VAL A 52 13.77 -2.90 -6.67
C VAL A 52 13.76 -3.71 -5.37
N PRO A 53 14.63 -4.71 -5.14
CA PRO A 53 14.51 -5.61 -3.99
C PRO A 53 14.63 -4.86 -2.65
N LYS A 54 15.66 -4.02 -2.52
CA LYS A 54 15.89 -3.23 -1.31
C LYS A 54 14.84 -2.13 -1.14
N ALA A 55 14.41 -1.48 -2.22
CA ALA A 55 13.33 -0.48 -2.13
C ALA A 55 12.03 -1.12 -1.61
N GLN A 56 11.65 -2.29 -2.12
CA GLN A 56 10.47 -3.01 -1.66
C GLN A 56 10.59 -3.48 -0.21
N ALA A 57 11.77 -3.95 0.21
CA ALA A 57 12.01 -4.34 1.60
C ALA A 57 11.84 -3.15 2.56
N LEU A 58 12.40 -1.98 2.22
CA LEU A 58 12.29 -0.76 3.04
C LEU A 58 10.84 -0.26 3.14
N ILE A 59 10.09 -0.32 2.04
CA ILE A 59 8.66 0.04 2.03
C ILE A 59 7.86 -0.88 2.97
N LYS A 60 8.04 -2.20 2.83
CA LYS A 60 7.34 -3.19 3.67
C LYS A 60 7.72 -3.03 5.15
N ALA A 61 8.99 -2.82 5.45
CA ALA A 61 9.47 -2.60 6.81
C ALA A 61 8.87 -1.34 7.45
N ALA A 62 8.58 -0.31 6.64
CA ALA A 62 7.93 0.92 7.11
C ALA A 62 6.40 0.80 7.24
N GLY A 63 5.81 -0.35 6.89
CA GLY A 63 4.36 -0.60 6.94
C GLY A 63 3.61 -0.30 5.64
N GLY A 64 4.33 0.04 4.56
CA GLY A 64 3.74 0.23 3.24
C GLY A 64 3.38 -1.12 2.61
N ARG A 65 2.18 -1.19 2.02
CA ARG A 65 1.66 -2.40 1.35
C ARG A 65 1.48 -2.13 -0.13
N PHE A 66 1.93 -3.03 -1.00
CA PHE A 66 1.75 -2.87 -2.46
C PHE A 66 0.34 -3.27 -2.87
N VAL A 67 -0.35 -2.39 -3.57
CA VAL A 67 -1.69 -2.63 -4.15
C VAL A 67 -1.59 -2.95 -5.63
N ALA A 68 -0.73 -2.24 -6.35
CA ALA A 68 -0.48 -2.48 -7.76
C ALA A 68 0.97 -2.19 -8.13
N ILE A 69 1.54 -3.01 -9.02
CA ILE A 69 2.86 -2.81 -9.61
C ILE A 69 2.72 -3.18 -11.08
N GLY A 70 3.12 -2.28 -11.98
CA GLY A 70 3.10 -2.57 -13.41
C GLY A 70 4.17 -1.83 -14.21
N GLY A 71 4.43 -2.32 -15.42
CA GLY A 71 5.37 -1.75 -16.38
C GLY A 71 6.77 -2.34 -16.29
N ALA A 72 7.77 -1.59 -16.75
CA ALA A 72 9.17 -2.00 -16.80
C ALA A 72 9.68 -2.52 -15.45
N ALA A 73 10.63 -3.46 -15.47
CA ALA A 73 11.22 -4.08 -14.27
C ALA A 73 10.22 -4.85 -13.38
N THR A 74 9.16 -5.42 -13.96
CA THR A 74 8.33 -6.45 -13.30
C THR A 74 8.58 -7.81 -13.92
N ALA A 75 8.83 -8.83 -13.09
CA ALA A 75 8.97 -10.21 -13.57
C ALA A 75 7.64 -10.77 -14.11
N ASP A 76 6.51 -10.42 -13.47
CA ASP A 76 5.21 -11.10 -13.68
C ASP A 76 4.11 -10.22 -14.31
N GLY A 77 4.46 -9.21 -15.12
CA GLY A 77 3.53 -8.71 -16.15
C GLY A 77 2.35 -7.85 -15.68
N GLY A 78 2.52 -6.99 -14.67
CA GLY A 78 1.55 -5.91 -14.46
C GLY A 78 1.57 -4.97 -15.67
N LYS A 79 0.58 -5.06 -16.58
CA LYS A 79 0.49 -4.16 -17.73
C LYS A 79 -0.01 -2.79 -17.27
N VAL A 80 0.60 -1.72 -17.79
CA VAL A 80 0.02 -0.37 -17.71
C VAL A 80 -0.79 -0.16 -18.99
N THR A 81 -2.11 -0.05 -18.86
CA THR A 81 -3.02 0.21 -19.97
C THR A 81 -3.38 1.69 -19.98
N ALA A 82 -3.10 2.38 -21.08
CA ALA A 82 -3.57 3.74 -21.29
C ALA A 82 -5.01 3.76 -21.80
N PHE A 83 -5.77 4.72 -21.31
CA PHE A 83 -7.06 5.11 -21.88
C PHE A 83 -6.91 6.48 -22.56
N ASP A 84 -6.22 7.41 -21.91
CA ASP A 84 -5.90 8.74 -22.43
C ASP A 84 -4.43 9.10 -22.14
N GLY A 85 -3.72 9.63 -23.13
CA GLY A 85 -2.30 10.03 -23.03
C GLY A 85 -1.31 8.86 -22.91
N ASP A 86 -0.03 9.21 -22.77
CA ASP A 86 1.04 8.22 -22.61
C ASP A 86 1.09 7.67 -21.17
N PRO A 87 1.06 6.34 -20.99
CA PRO A 87 1.17 5.75 -19.68
C PRO A 87 2.62 5.81 -19.17
N PRO A 88 2.85 5.87 -17.85
CA PRO A 88 4.20 5.77 -17.32
C PRO A 88 4.82 4.40 -17.66
N LYS A 89 6.13 4.37 -17.92
CA LYS A 89 6.85 3.13 -18.20
C LYS A 89 6.73 2.11 -17.06
N ARG A 90 6.67 2.59 -15.81
CA ARG A 90 6.40 1.80 -14.62
C ARG A 90 5.54 2.61 -13.65
N VAL A 91 4.59 1.94 -13.00
CA VAL A 91 3.77 2.50 -11.93
C VAL A 91 3.76 1.57 -10.71
N VAL A 92 3.81 2.16 -9.52
CA VAL A 92 3.71 1.47 -8.25
C VAL A 92 2.70 2.19 -7.38
N VAL A 93 1.68 1.48 -6.93
CA VAL A 93 0.67 1.97 -5.99
C VAL A 93 0.84 1.25 -4.67
N GLN A 94 0.99 2.01 -3.61
CA GLN A 94 1.12 1.52 -2.24
C GLN A 94 -0.02 2.08 -1.39
N VAL A 95 -0.48 1.31 -0.42
CA VAL A 95 -1.42 1.75 0.60
C VAL A 95 -0.73 1.81 1.96
N TRP A 96 -1.04 2.85 2.71
CA TRP A 96 -0.45 3.19 4.00
C TRP A 96 -1.54 3.55 4.99
N ASP A 97 -1.27 3.30 6.28
CA ASP A 97 -2.24 3.59 7.35
C ASP A 97 -2.33 5.10 7.66
N SER A 98 -1.29 5.88 7.34
CA SER A 98 -1.29 7.33 7.49
C SER A 98 -0.21 8.04 6.66
N MET A 99 -0.42 9.33 6.43
CA MET A 99 0.57 10.22 5.80
C MET A 99 1.87 10.31 6.63
N GLU A 100 1.79 10.17 7.95
CA GLU A 100 2.95 10.22 8.84
C GLU A 100 3.90 9.04 8.60
N LYS A 101 3.35 7.84 8.37
CA LYS A 101 4.16 6.66 7.99
C LYS A 101 4.90 6.89 6.67
N ILE A 102 4.23 7.49 5.68
CA ILE A 102 4.86 7.86 4.40
C ILE A 102 5.99 8.85 4.63
N LYS A 103 5.75 9.92 5.42
CA LYS A 103 6.78 10.93 5.72
C LYS A 103 7.98 10.33 6.44
N ALA A 104 7.75 9.46 7.43
CA ALA A 104 8.80 8.77 8.16
C ALA A 104 9.64 7.86 7.24
N TRP A 105 8.98 7.09 6.37
CA TRP A 105 9.67 6.30 5.35
C TRP A 105 10.50 7.18 4.39
N ARG A 106 9.94 8.30 3.93
CA ARG A 106 10.63 9.23 3.02
C ARG A 106 11.82 9.94 3.67
N ALA A 107 11.79 10.13 4.98
CA ALA A 107 12.87 10.71 5.77
C ALA A 107 13.93 9.68 6.22
N ASN A 108 13.70 8.38 6.02
CA ASN A 108 14.65 7.34 6.41
C ASN A 108 15.98 7.51 5.63
N PRO A 109 17.13 7.69 6.31
CA PRO A 109 18.43 7.85 5.66
C PRO A 109 18.79 6.70 4.71
N GLU A 110 18.46 5.46 5.09
CA GLU A 110 18.73 4.30 4.24
C GLU A 110 17.91 4.34 2.96
N TYR A 111 16.66 4.80 3.05
CA TYR A 111 15.82 4.99 1.87
C TYR A 111 16.32 6.14 1.00
N ILE A 112 16.77 7.25 1.59
CA ILE A 112 17.33 8.40 0.85
C ILE A 112 18.56 7.98 0.05
N GLU A 113 19.51 7.26 0.66
CA GLU A 113 20.70 6.77 -0.04
C GLU A 113 20.32 5.76 -1.13
N HIS A 114 19.42 4.83 -0.83
CA HIS A 114 18.95 3.86 -1.82
C HIS A 114 18.18 4.52 -2.98
N ARG A 115 17.46 5.61 -2.69
CA ARG A 115 16.74 6.41 -3.70
C ARG A 115 17.71 7.01 -4.70
N LYS A 116 18.88 7.52 -4.28
CA LYS A 116 19.94 8.05 -5.16
C LYS A 116 20.46 6.99 -6.13
N LEU A 117 20.59 5.73 -5.70
CA LEU A 117 20.94 4.61 -6.59
C LEU A 117 19.87 4.44 -7.68
N GLY A 118 18.60 4.48 -7.31
CA GLY A 118 17.49 4.42 -8.26
C GLY A 118 17.51 5.56 -9.30
N GLU A 119 17.95 6.77 -8.93
CA GLU A 119 18.02 7.93 -9.84
C GLU A 119 19.01 7.76 -10.98
N LYS A 120 19.98 6.86 -10.85
CA LYS A 120 20.90 6.51 -11.95
C LYS A 120 20.18 5.76 -13.07
N TYR A 121 19.09 5.07 -12.75
CA TYR A 121 18.41 4.13 -13.66
C TYR A 121 16.97 4.56 -14.02
N ALA A 122 16.45 5.58 -13.34
CA ALA A 122 15.08 6.06 -13.58
C ALA A 122 14.85 7.49 -13.08
N LYS A 123 13.88 8.17 -13.69
CA LYS A 123 13.28 9.39 -13.14
C LYS A 123 11.98 9.03 -12.43
N PHE A 124 11.71 9.69 -11.31
CA PHE A 124 10.56 9.36 -10.48
C PHE A 124 9.69 10.58 -10.28
N ARG A 125 8.39 10.37 -10.43
CA ARG A 125 7.35 11.28 -9.99
C ARG A 125 6.51 10.52 -8.97
N SER A 126 6.36 11.07 -7.79
CA SER A 126 5.57 10.41 -6.76
C SER A 126 4.83 11.39 -5.88
N PHE A 127 3.66 10.95 -5.42
CA PHE A 127 2.73 11.75 -4.65
C PHE A 127 1.87 10.83 -3.80
N ALA A 128 1.28 11.40 -2.76
CA ALA A 128 0.33 10.70 -1.89
C ALA A 128 -1.06 11.33 -2.03
N VAL A 129 -2.09 10.50 -1.96
CA VAL A 129 -3.49 10.88 -2.08
C VAL A 129 -4.24 10.23 -0.93
N ASP A 130 -5.00 11.01 -0.17
CA ASP A 130 -5.87 10.46 0.87
C ASP A 130 -7.02 9.67 0.23
N GLY A 131 -7.29 8.49 0.78
CA GLY A 131 -8.44 7.70 0.41
C GLY A 131 -9.73 8.40 0.83
N VAL A 132 -10.81 8.12 0.11
CA VAL A 132 -12.14 8.56 0.52
C VAL A 132 -12.65 7.66 1.65
N PRO A 133 -13.33 8.20 2.67
CA PRO A 133 -14.08 7.39 3.61
C PRO A 133 -15.19 6.64 2.86
N ASN A 134 -15.36 5.35 3.15
CA ASN A 134 -16.48 4.54 2.65
C ASN A 134 -17.68 4.66 3.59
#